data_AF-A0A5C8VPV2-F1
#
_entry.id   AF-A0A5C8VPV2-F1
#
_cell.length_a   1.000
_cell.length_b   1.000
_cell.length_c   1.000
_cell.angle_alpha   90.00
_cell.angle_beta   90.00
_cell.angle_gamma   90.00
#
_symmetry.space_group_name_H-M   'P 1'
#
loop_
_entity.id
_entity.type
_entity.pdbx_description
1 polymer ?
#
loop_
_entity_poly.entity_id
_entity_poly.type
_entity_poly.pdbx_seq_one_letter_code
_entity_poly.pdbx_strand_id
1 'polypeptide(L)'
;MSLKPSVFVERVQPAAWGEALAWERQLLGAVLGDPSLHDDLRDLVAPEDFSTGIHERLFEAVPRITGSDGSIERDAIPAALGAYAWDAEGGVEAWLDRLLAERAAAPDVLRCARDIHANAERRRDQPELIDQDTVAWCHQQVALLTRLAERSDPLSQQIDWQNIVGELLYVGRSQTSGVVRKMELVFEHLVKLLSDPDAPSRNRWRIEIDAFLLRIAHEAKPSMRRLIDLDAAWRRGVADAAAGLAEYAVRVPRDLPQKCPFTYEDLTGGTLPVTALLEKLAATGNMNASQQP
;
A
#
# COMPACT_ATOMS: atom_id res chain seq x y z
N MET A 1 37.90 -29.43 -18.73
CA MET A 1 36.77 -28.52 -18.45
C MET A 1 36.11 -28.99 -17.17
N SER A 2 36.41 -28.33 -16.04
CA SER A 2 35.83 -28.66 -14.74
C SER A 2 34.54 -27.85 -14.59
N LEU A 3 33.38 -28.51 -14.66
CA LEU A 3 32.10 -27.89 -14.34
C LEU A 3 32.10 -27.60 -12.83
N LYS A 4 31.96 -26.33 -12.46
CA LYS A 4 31.74 -25.94 -11.07
C LYS A 4 30.44 -26.61 -10.58
N PRO A 5 30.40 -27.17 -9.36
CA PRO A 5 29.18 -27.69 -8.81
C PRO A 5 28.17 -26.54 -8.68
N SER A 6 27.02 -26.70 -9.31
CA SER A 6 25.87 -25.82 -9.10
C SER A 6 25.52 -25.88 -7.62
N VAL A 7 25.77 -24.78 -6.91
CA VAL A 7 25.26 -24.58 -5.54
C VAL A 7 23.74 -24.55 -5.69
N PHE A 8 23.08 -25.65 -5.34
CA PHE A 8 21.68 -25.63 -5.01
C PHE A 8 21.55 -24.70 -3.81
N VAL A 9 21.18 -23.44 -4.05
CA VAL A 9 20.67 -22.58 -3.00
C VAL A 9 19.32 -23.19 -2.64
N GLU A 10 19.33 -24.05 -1.63
CA GLU A 10 18.11 -24.53 -0.98
C GLU A 10 17.36 -23.27 -0.54
N ARG A 11 16.29 -22.93 -1.25
CA ARG A 11 15.41 -21.85 -0.84
C ARG A 11 14.74 -22.33 0.44
N VAL A 12 15.33 -21.94 1.58
CA VAL A 12 14.71 -22.09 2.90
C VAL A 12 13.28 -21.58 2.77
N GLN A 13 12.31 -22.44 3.09
CA GLN A 13 10.92 -22.03 3.02
C GLN A 13 10.68 -20.85 3.97
N PRO A 14 9.90 -19.85 3.57
CA PRO A 14 9.57 -18.75 4.46
C PRO A 14 8.88 -19.30 5.71
N ALA A 15 9.23 -18.74 6.87
CA ALA A 15 8.56 -19.08 8.13
C ALA A 15 7.05 -18.93 7.96
N ALA A 16 6.29 -19.86 8.52
CA ALA A 16 4.84 -19.72 8.56
C ALA A 16 4.50 -18.48 9.40
N TRP A 17 3.41 -17.77 9.06
CA TRP A 17 2.98 -16.58 9.81
C TRP A 17 2.92 -16.82 11.34
N GLY A 18 2.40 -17.97 11.76
CA GLY A 18 2.33 -18.33 13.18
C GLY A 18 3.69 -18.55 13.85
N GLU A 19 4.69 -18.98 13.09
CA GLU A 19 6.06 -19.16 13.58
C GLU A 19 6.76 -17.81 13.77
N ALA A 20 6.65 -16.91 12.77
CA ALA A 20 7.19 -15.56 12.86
C ALA A 20 6.59 -14.79 14.06
N LEU A 21 5.26 -14.86 14.24
CA LEU A 21 4.61 -14.25 15.40
C LEU A 21 5.05 -14.87 16.72
N ALA A 22 5.31 -16.18 16.76
CA ALA A 22 5.77 -16.84 17.98
C ALA A 22 7.14 -16.31 18.40
N TRP A 23 8.08 -16.11 17.48
CA TRP A 23 9.38 -15.50 17.78
C TRP A 23 9.24 -14.10 18.36
N GLU A 24 8.38 -13.27 17.76
CA GLU A 24 8.13 -11.91 18.23
C GLU A 24 7.52 -11.89 19.64
N ARG A 25 6.51 -12.72 19.90
CA ARG A 25 5.89 -12.81 21.23
C ARG A 25 6.85 -13.32 22.29
N GLN A 26 7.67 -14.31 21.95
CA GLN A 26 8.71 -14.86 22.84
C GLN A 26 9.77 -13.82 23.20
N LEU A 27 10.26 -13.06 22.22
CA LEU A 27 11.24 -12.00 22.43
C LEU A 27 10.65 -10.86 23.24
N LEU A 28 9.46 -10.36 22.87
CA LEU A 28 8.80 -9.26 23.59
C LEU A 28 8.45 -9.66 25.02
N GLY A 29 8.01 -10.90 25.24
CA GLY A 29 7.81 -11.44 26.58
C GLY A 29 9.08 -11.45 27.43
N ALA A 30 10.23 -11.77 26.83
CA ALA A 30 11.51 -11.72 27.52
C ALA A 30 11.92 -10.29 27.87
N VAL A 31 11.78 -9.35 26.94
CA VAL A 31 12.08 -7.92 27.17
C VAL A 31 11.15 -7.29 28.20
N LEU A 32 9.86 -7.65 28.21
CA LEU A 32 8.93 -7.19 29.25
C LEU A 32 9.28 -7.73 30.63
N GLY A 33 9.81 -8.96 30.71
CA GLY A 33 10.23 -9.58 31.97
C GLY A 33 11.59 -9.10 32.47
N ASP A 34 12.47 -8.68 31.55
CA ASP A 34 13.79 -8.13 31.81
C ASP A 34 14.13 -7.03 30.79
N PRO A 35 13.77 -5.76 31.10
CA PRO A 35 13.98 -4.64 30.18
C PRO A 35 15.46 -4.35 29.88
N SER A 36 16.39 -4.86 30.69
CA SER A 36 17.82 -4.67 30.46
C SER A 36 18.30 -5.37 29.18
N LEU A 37 17.57 -6.37 28.69
CA LEU A 37 17.86 -7.07 27.44
C LEU A 37 17.69 -6.19 26.19
N HIS A 38 16.90 -5.11 26.29
CA HIS A 38 16.50 -4.33 25.12
C HIS A 38 17.67 -3.74 24.36
N ASP A 39 18.65 -3.15 25.05
CA ASP A 39 19.77 -2.47 24.41
C ASP A 39 20.63 -3.43 23.58
N ASP A 40 20.93 -4.62 24.13
CA ASP A 40 21.68 -5.67 23.41
C ASP A 40 20.89 -6.21 22.20
N LEU A 41 19.56 -6.28 22.31
CA LEU A 41 18.70 -6.79 21.23
C LEU A 41 18.55 -5.80 20.08
N ARG A 42 18.64 -4.49 20.34
CA ARG A 42 18.55 -3.47 19.28
C ARG A 42 19.68 -3.53 18.26
N ASP A 43 20.80 -4.13 18.62
CA ASP A 43 21.90 -4.40 17.69
C ASP A 43 21.60 -5.58 16.74
N LEU A 44 20.59 -6.40 17.05
CA LEU A 44 20.23 -7.61 16.31
C LEU A 44 18.89 -7.51 15.57
N VAL A 45 17.95 -6.74 16.09
CA VAL A 45 16.60 -6.58 15.53
C VAL A 45 16.14 -5.14 15.64
N ALA A 46 15.69 -4.58 14.52
CA ALA A 46 15.12 -3.24 14.47
C ALA A 46 13.60 -3.28 14.72
N PRO A 47 12.98 -2.19 15.23
CA PRO A 47 11.53 -2.12 15.36
C PRO A 47 10.78 -2.46 14.05
N GLU A 48 11.31 -2.03 12.91
CA GLU A 48 10.70 -2.24 11.59
C GLU A 48 10.81 -3.69 11.09
N ASP A 49 11.55 -4.54 11.80
CA ASP A 49 11.66 -5.97 11.48
C ASP A 49 10.45 -6.79 11.96
N PHE A 50 9.70 -6.27 12.94
CA PHE A 50 8.50 -6.92 13.45
C PHE A 50 7.38 -6.98 12.39
N SER A 51 6.54 -8.00 12.48
CA SER A 51 5.51 -8.28 11.48
C SER A 51 4.20 -7.53 11.75
N THR A 52 4.02 -7.01 12.97
CA THR A 52 2.82 -6.28 13.38
C THR A 52 3.18 -4.93 13.99
N GLY A 53 2.35 -3.92 13.75
CA GLY A 53 2.60 -2.58 14.28
C GLY A 53 2.57 -2.54 15.82
N ILE A 54 1.71 -3.33 16.47
CA ILE A 54 1.67 -3.38 17.93
C ILE A 54 2.98 -3.94 18.53
N HIS A 55 3.60 -4.93 17.88
CA HIS A 55 4.88 -5.49 18.31
C HIS A 55 6.04 -4.52 18.10
N GLU A 56 6.11 -3.91 16.92
CA GLU A 56 7.06 -2.83 16.59
C GLU A 56 6.99 -1.71 17.64
N ARG A 57 5.79 -1.20 17.90
CA ARG A 57 5.57 -0.08 18.84
C ARG A 57 5.90 -0.45 20.27
N LEU A 58 5.58 -1.68 20.69
CA LEU A 58 5.97 -2.12 22.03
C LEU A 58 7.48 -2.14 22.16
N PHE A 59 8.20 -2.74 21.20
CA PHE A 59 9.65 -2.82 21.22
C PHE A 59 10.30 -1.43 21.24
N GLU A 60 9.87 -0.53 20.36
CA GLU A 60 10.33 0.86 20.30
C GLU A 60 10.05 1.64 21.60
N ALA A 61 8.97 1.31 22.30
CA ALA A 61 8.56 2.01 23.51
C ALA A 61 9.37 1.62 24.75
N VAL A 62 10.03 0.45 24.77
CA VAL A 62 10.64 -0.14 25.99
C VAL A 62 11.46 0.87 26.82
N PRO A 63 12.40 1.66 26.25
CA PRO A 63 13.18 2.61 27.05
C PRO A 63 12.35 3.72 27.71
N ARG A 64 11.21 4.08 27.10
CA ARG A 64 10.33 5.15 27.59
C ARG A 64 9.33 4.67 28.64
N ILE A 65 9.01 3.38 28.64
CA ILE A 65 8.09 2.74 29.60
C ILE A 65 8.83 1.98 30.71
N THR A 66 10.17 2.02 30.72
CA THR A 66 10.96 1.43 31.79
C THR A 66 11.17 2.47 32.88
N GLY A 67 10.68 2.18 34.08
CA GLY A 67 10.79 3.04 35.25
C GLY A 67 12.22 3.11 35.79
N SER A 68 12.43 4.00 36.75
CA SER A 68 13.76 4.18 37.38
C SER A 68 14.26 2.95 38.15
N ASP A 69 13.36 2.02 38.49
CA ASP A 69 13.70 0.75 39.15
C ASP A 69 14.06 -0.38 38.17
N GLY A 70 14.06 -0.09 36.86
CA GLY A 70 14.36 -1.05 35.80
C GLY A 70 13.17 -1.96 35.43
N SER A 71 11.99 -1.74 36.01
CA SER A 71 10.77 -2.48 35.67
C SER A 71 9.92 -1.75 34.63
N ILE A 72 9.03 -2.49 33.94
CA ILE A 72 8.08 -1.90 32.99
C ILE A 72 6.91 -1.25 33.73
N GLU A 73 6.69 0.03 33.47
CA GLU A 73 5.52 0.79 33.91
C GLU A 73 4.31 0.46 33.02
N ARG A 74 3.54 -0.56 33.40
CA ARG A 74 2.40 -1.04 32.61
C ARG A 74 1.37 0.04 32.26
N ASP A 75 1.09 0.95 33.20
CA ASP A 75 0.14 2.04 33.00
C ASP A 75 0.55 3.02 31.87
N ALA A 76 1.84 3.06 31.51
CA ALA A 76 2.35 3.89 30.41
C ALA A 76 2.19 3.23 29.03
N ILE A 77 1.99 1.91 28.97
CA ILE A 77 1.96 1.13 27.72
C ILE A 77 0.82 1.55 26.77
N PRO A 78 -0.44 1.73 27.21
CA PRO A 78 -1.51 2.14 26.30
C PRO A 78 -1.21 3.46 25.59
N ALA A 79 -0.64 4.43 26.30
CA ALA A 79 -0.24 5.71 25.74
C ALA A 79 0.93 5.56 24.74
N ALA A 80 1.88 4.68 25.04
CA ALA A 80 3.03 4.41 24.17
C ALA A 80 2.63 3.68 22.87
N LEU A 81 1.66 2.76 22.93
CA LEU A 81 1.11 2.06 21.76
C LEU A 81 0.19 2.96 20.92
N GLY A 82 -0.47 3.95 21.53
CA GLY A 82 -1.38 4.84 20.83
C GLY A 82 -2.54 4.08 20.19
N ALA A 83 -2.78 4.30 18.89
CA ALA A 83 -3.87 3.62 18.17
C ALA A 83 -3.68 2.09 18.11
N TYR A 84 -2.44 1.59 18.16
CA TYR A 84 -2.14 0.16 18.16
C TYR A 84 -2.57 -0.56 19.45
N ALA A 85 -2.87 0.17 20.53
CA ALA A 85 -3.44 -0.42 21.73
C ALA A 85 -4.77 -1.15 21.44
N TRP A 86 -5.49 -0.75 20.39
CA TRP A 86 -6.71 -1.41 19.94
C TRP A 86 -6.47 -2.83 19.41
N ASP A 87 -5.27 -3.11 18.89
CA ASP A 87 -4.91 -4.40 18.32
C ASP A 87 -4.56 -5.44 19.40
N ALA A 88 -4.46 -5.02 20.67
CA ALA A 88 -4.18 -5.89 21.81
C ALA A 88 -5.38 -6.81 22.07
N GLU A 89 -5.29 -8.05 21.62
CA GLU A 89 -6.35 -9.04 21.78
C GLU A 89 -6.72 -9.21 23.27
N GLY A 90 -8.01 -9.11 23.59
CA GLY A 90 -8.50 -9.18 24.97
C GLY A 90 -8.19 -7.95 25.83
N GLY A 91 -7.67 -6.86 25.22
CA GLY A 91 -7.20 -5.66 25.90
C GLY A 91 -5.73 -5.73 26.28
N VAL A 92 -5.13 -4.56 26.54
CA VAL A 92 -3.68 -4.40 26.76
C VAL A 92 -3.18 -5.29 27.90
N GLU A 93 -3.82 -5.30 29.07
CA GLU A 93 -3.37 -6.12 30.21
C GLU A 93 -3.36 -7.62 29.90
N ALA A 94 -4.44 -8.16 29.35
CA ALA A 94 -4.54 -9.58 29.01
C ALA A 94 -3.54 -9.99 27.92
N TRP A 95 -3.27 -9.07 26.99
CA TRP A 95 -2.26 -9.26 25.95
C TRP A 95 -0.84 -9.27 26.53
N LEU A 96 -0.50 -8.35 27.43
CA LEU A 96 0.81 -8.31 28.11
C LEU A 96 1.05 -9.56 28.97
N ASP A 97 0.04 -10.03 29.68
CA ASP A 97 0.13 -11.26 30.47
C ASP A 97 0.44 -12.48 29.60
N ARG A 98 -0.14 -12.55 28.39
CA ARG A 98 0.17 -13.60 27.42
C ARG A 98 1.60 -13.49 26.90
N LEU A 99 2.09 -12.30 26.56
CA LEU A 99 3.48 -12.11 26.15
C LEU A 99 4.45 -12.59 27.24
N LEU A 100 4.24 -12.18 28.50
CA LEU A 100 5.07 -12.62 29.63
C LEU A 100 5.01 -14.13 29.86
N ALA A 101 3.85 -14.76 29.62
CA ALA A 101 3.70 -16.20 29.72
C ALA A 101 4.43 -16.96 28.60
N GLU A 102 4.54 -16.36 27.41
CA GLU A 102 5.23 -16.91 26.24
C GLU A 102 6.74 -16.58 26.19
N ARG A 103 7.30 -15.89 27.19
CA ARG A 103 8.69 -15.41 27.16
C ARG A 103 9.71 -16.52 26.86
N ALA A 104 10.66 -16.22 25.98
CA ALA A 104 11.80 -17.09 25.71
C ALA A 104 12.76 -17.17 26.90
N ALA A 105 13.44 -18.32 27.04
CA ALA A 105 14.60 -18.44 27.92
C ALA A 105 15.84 -17.78 27.30
N ALA A 106 16.83 -17.43 28.13
CA ALA A 106 18.02 -16.67 27.74
C ALA A 106 18.72 -17.08 26.42
N PRO A 107 18.97 -18.37 26.10
CA PRO A 107 19.60 -18.72 24.82
C PRO A 107 18.67 -18.52 23.61
N ASP A 108 17.36 -18.58 23.81
CA ASP A 108 16.36 -18.47 22.75
C ASP A 108 16.01 -17.02 22.40
N VAL A 109 16.22 -16.06 23.30
CA VAL A 109 15.94 -14.63 23.03
C VAL A 109 16.78 -14.12 21.85
N LEU A 110 18.09 -14.38 21.86
CA LEU A 110 18.99 -14.00 20.78
C LEU A 110 18.68 -14.74 19.48
N ARG A 111 18.18 -15.98 19.57
CA ARG A 111 17.73 -16.74 18.40
C ARG A 111 16.49 -16.08 17.79
N CYS A 112 15.48 -15.76 18.60
CA CYS A 112 14.27 -15.07 18.15
C CYS A 112 14.60 -13.74 17.47
N ALA A 113 15.50 -12.92 18.05
CA ALA A 113 15.92 -11.65 17.44
C ALA A 113 16.49 -11.84 16.03
N ARG A 114 17.40 -12.81 15.86
CA ARG A 114 17.99 -13.13 14.56
C ARG A 114 16.97 -13.67 13.58
N ASP A 115 16.05 -14.52 14.03
CA ASP A 115 15.02 -15.12 13.19
C ASP A 115 14.01 -14.05 12.70
N ILE A 116 13.63 -13.10 13.56
CA ILE A 116 12.79 -11.94 13.21
C ILE A 116 13.50 -11.09 12.16
N HIS A 117 14.74 -10.68 12.41
CA HIS A 117 15.53 -9.88 11.48
C HIS A 117 15.72 -10.57 10.13
N ALA A 118 16.08 -11.86 10.14
CA ALA A 118 16.25 -12.64 8.91
C ALA A 118 14.94 -12.77 8.10
N ASN A 119 13.79 -12.94 8.77
CA ASN A 119 12.51 -12.94 8.09
C ASN A 119 12.15 -11.56 7.50
N ALA A 120 12.50 -10.47 8.19
CA ALA A 120 12.29 -9.12 7.70
C ALA A 120 13.17 -8.81 6.47
N GLU A 121 14.46 -9.14 6.51
CA GLU A 121 15.37 -9.01 5.36
C GLU A 121 14.86 -9.80 4.15
N ARG A 122 14.40 -11.04 4.37
CA ARG A 122 13.82 -11.86 3.29
C ARG A 122 12.60 -11.18 2.66
N ARG A 123 11.71 -10.59 3.46
CA ARG A 123 10.53 -9.87 2.95
C ARG A 123 10.94 -8.65 2.12
N ARG A 124 11.98 -7.92 2.55
CA ARG A 124 12.55 -6.78 1.80
C ARG A 124 13.18 -7.20 0.48
N ASP A 125 13.93 -8.30 0.47
CA ASP A 125 14.62 -8.82 -0.72
C ASP A 125 13.67 -9.46 -1.75
N GLN A 126 12.54 -9.99 -1.29
CA GLN A 126 11.56 -10.70 -2.12
C GLN A 126 10.17 -10.09 -1.92
N PRO A 127 9.91 -8.89 -2.49
CA PRO A 127 8.63 -8.20 -2.32
C PRO A 127 7.50 -9.08 -2.80
N GLU A 128 6.46 -9.18 -1.98
CA GLU A 128 5.31 -10.03 -2.24
C GLU A 128 4.36 -9.36 -3.24
N LEU A 129 3.36 -10.10 -3.71
CA LEU A 129 2.39 -9.55 -4.65
C LEU A 129 1.63 -8.36 -4.06
N ILE A 130 1.41 -8.32 -2.75
CA ILE A 130 0.72 -7.19 -2.10
C ILE A 130 1.49 -5.88 -2.25
N ASP A 131 2.82 -5.93 -2.20
CA ASP A 131 3.71 -4.77 -2.31
C ASP A 131 3.75 -4.24 -3.74
N GLN A 132 3.75 -5.16 -4.70
CA GLN A 132 3.87 -4.85 -6.11
C GLN A 132 2.53 -4.48 -6.75
N ASP A 133 1.46 -5.20 -6.41
CA ASP A 133 0.13 -5.09 -7.01
C ASP A 133 -0.95 -5.54 -6.00
N THR A 134 -1.27 -4.62 -5.08
CA THR A 134 -2.28 -4.84 -4.04
C THR A 134 -3.65 -5.25 -4.61
N VAL A 135 -4.05 -4.74 -5.78
CA VAL A 135 -5.32 -5.08 -6.41
C VAL A 135 -5.32 -6.53 -6.92
N ALA A 136 -4.23 -6.97 -7.54
CA ALA A 136 -4.07 -8.38 -7.93
C ALA A 136 -4.04 -9.29 -6.70
N TRP A 137 -3.33 -8.88 -5.65
CA TRP A 137 -3.27 -9.60 -4.39
C TRP A 137 -4.66 -9.76 -3.75
N CYS A 138 -5.46 -8.69 -3.66
CA CYS A 138 -6.82 -8.75 -3.11
C CYS A 138 -7.67 -9.79 -3.86
N HIS A 139 -7.64 -9.78 -5.20
CA HIS A 139 -8.38 -10.77 -5.99
C HIS A 139 -7.87 -12.21 -5.76
N GLN A 140 -6.55 -12.40 -5.64
CA GLN A 140 -5.98 -13.71 -5.34
C GLN A 140 -6.40 -14.21 -3.95
N GLN A 141 -6.35 -13.34 -2.93
CA GLN A 141 -6.78 -13.71 -1.58
C GLN A 141 -8.26 -14.05 -1.54
N VAL A 142 -9.11 -13.26 -2.18
CA VAL A 142 -10.55 -13.55 -2.28
C VAL A 142 -10.79 -14.92 -2.89
N ALA A 143 -10.10 -15.28 -3.98
CA ALA A 143 -10.24 -16.60 -4.59
C ALA A 143 -9.81 -17.74 -3.64
N LEU A 144 -8.76 -17.54 -2.84
CA LEU A 144 -8.31 -18.52 -1.84
C LEU A 144 -9.31 -18.63 -0.68
N LEU A 145 -9.78 -17.50 -0.16
CA LEU A 145 -10.75 -17.44 0.93
C LEU A 145 -12.08 -18.05 0.52
N THR A 146 -12.56 -17.83 -0.70
CA THR A 146 -13.78 -18.49 -1.21
C THR A 146 -13.62 -20.01 -1.24
N ARG A 147 -12.48 -20.54 -1.71
CA ARG A 147 -12.21 -21.99 -1.65
C ARG A 147 -12.11 -22.52 -0.23
N LEU A 148 -11.58 -21.72 0.69
CA LEU A 148 -11.49 -22.08 2.10
C LEU A 148 -12.89 -22.11 2.75
N ALA A 149 -13.74 -21.15 2.42
CA ALA A 149 -15.12 -21.05 2.91
C ALA A 149 -16.00 -22.25 2.49
N GLU A 150 -15.64 -22.96 1.42
CA GLU A 150 -16.32 -24.20 1.00
C GLU A 150 -16.05 -25.38 1.95
N ARG A 151 -15.09 -25.27 2.86
CA ARG A 151 -14.75 -26.33 3.82
C ARG A 151 -15.75 -26.36 4.98
N SER A 152 -16.11 -27.58 5.39
CA SER A 152 -17.13 -27.82 6.43
C SER A 152 -16.59 -27.87 7.87
N ASP A 153 -15.37 -27.41 8.15
CA ASP A 153 -14.84 -27.47 9.52
C ASP A 153 -15.52 -26.43 10.45
N PRO A 154 -15.63 -26.71 11.77
CA PRO A 154 -16.40 -25.87 12.70
C PRO A 154 -15.85 -24.45 12.87
N LEU A 155 -14.55 -24.23 12.63
CA LEU A 155 -13.95 -22.90 12.71
C LEU A 155 -14.35 -22.07 11.49
N SER A 156 -14.33 -22.67 10.30
CA SER A 156 -14.78 -22.03 9.06
C SER A 156 -16.22 -21.50 9.15
N GLN A 157 -17.12 -22.22 9.84
CA GLN A 157 -18.53 -21.80 10.02
C GLN A 157 -18.72 -20.57 10.91
N GLN A 158 -17.72 -20.22 11.72
CA GLN A 158 -17.77 -19.04 12.60
C GLN A 158 -17.24 -17.77 11.92
N ILE A 159 -16.61 -17.91 10.76
CA ILE A 159 -16.00 -16.80 10.04
C ILE A 159 -17.04 -16.18 9.10
N ASP A 160 -17.23 -14.86 9.21
CA ASP A 160 -18.09 -14.09 8.30
C ASP A 160 -17.39 -13.86 6.96
N TRP A 161 -17.33 -14.92 6.15
CA TRP A 161 -16.64 -14.92 4.87
C TRP A 161 -17.16 -13.87 3.90
N GLN A 162 -18.47 -13.62 3.91
CA GLN A 162 -19.10 -12.67 2.99
C GLN A 162 -18.56 -11.26 3.24
N ASN A 163 -18.54 -10.81 4.50
CA ASN A 163 -18.05 -9.48 4.82
C ASN A 163 -16.53 -9.39 4.67
N ILE A 164 -15.75 -10.40 5.07
CA ILE A 164 -14.28 -10.39 4.91
C ILE A 164 -13.88 -10.29 3.43
N VAL A 165 -14.51 -11.08 2.55
CA VAL A 165 -14.28 -10.99 1.10
C VAL A 165 -14.72 -9.63 0.56
N GLY A 166 -15.86 -9.12 1.03
CA GLY A 166 -16.39 -7.81 0.67
C GLY A 166 -15.40 -6.67 0.96
N GLU A 167 -14.84 -6.64 2.16
CA GLU A 167 -13.84 -5.65 2.60
C GLU A 167 -12.54 -5.76 1.80
N LEU A 168 -12.03 -6.97 1.56
CA LEU A 168 -10.83 -7.15 0.74
C LEU A 168 -11.02 -6.67 -0.70
N LEU A 169 -12.19 -6.95 -1.32
CA LEU A 169 -12.52 -6.40 -2.64
C LEU A 169 -12.70 -4.88 -2.59
N TYR A 170 -13.21 -4.34 -1.49
CA TYR A 170 -13.36 -2.90 -1.30
C TYR A 170 -12.01 -2.19 -1.29
N VAL A 171 -10.99 -2.75 -0.64
CA VAL A 171 -9.61 -2.21 -0.68
C VAL A 171 -9.10 -2.07 -2.12
N GLY A 172 -9.26 -3.12 -2.96
CA GLY A 172 -8.83 -3.05 -4.36
C GLY A 172 -9.63 -2.02 -5.18
N ARG A 173 -10.95 -1.94 -4.96
CA ARG A 173 -11.83 -0.95 -5.62
C ARG A 173 -11.52 0.48 -5.22
N SER A 174 -11.26 0.75 -3.94
CA SER A 174 -11.00 2.10 -3.44
C SER A 174 -9.68 2.65 -3.96
N GLN A 175 -8.62 1.83 -3.99
CA GLN A 175 -7.34 2.20 -4.61
C GLN A 175 -7.50 2.49 -6.11
N THR A 176 -8.19 1.60 -6.85
CA THR A 176 -8.45 1.79 -8.28
C THR A 176 -9.23 3.08 -8.54
N SER A 177 -10.27 3.34 -7.74
CA SER A 177 -11.09 4.56 -7.85
C SER A 177 -10.28 5.83 -7.55
N GLY A 178 -9.36 5.76 -6.59
CA GLY A 178 -8.43 6.84 -6.27
C GLY A 178 -7.50 7.21 -7.43
N VAL A 179 -7.03 6.22 -8.20
CA VAL A 179 -6.23 6.44 -9.41
C VAL A 179 -7.09 7.03 -10.54
N VAL A 180 -8.28 6.46 -10.78
CA VAL A 180 -9.22 6.95 -11.80
C VAL A 180 -9.56 8.43 -11.57
N ARG A 181 -9.84 8.83 -10.32
CA ARG A 181 -10.13 10.23 -10.01
C ARG A 181 -8.97 11.17 -10.35
N LYS A 182 -7.72 10.74 -10.13
CA LYS A 182 -6.55 11.55 -10.50
C LYS A 182 -6.40 11.66 -12.02
N MET A 183 -6.69 10.59 -12.76
CA MET A 183 -6.71 10.63 -14.23
C MET A 183 -7.76 11.62 -14.76
N GLU A 184 -8.97 11.61 -14.19
CA GLU A 184 -10.03 12.58 -14.51
C GLU A 184 -9.56 14.03 -14.31
N LEU A 185 -8.88 14.31 -13.19
CA LEU A 185 -8.35 15.64 -12.88
C LEU A 185 -7.24 16.07 -13.85
N VAL A 186 -6.37 15.13 -14.26
CA VAL A 186 -5.39 15.38 -15.32
C VAL A 186 -6.09 15.75 -16.62
N PHE A 187 -7.09 14.97 -17.04
CA PHE A 187 -7.85 15.25 -18.27
C PHE A 187 -8.58 16.59 -18.20
N GLU A 188 -9.22 16.88 -17.07
CA GLU A 188 -9.89 18.15 -16.83
C GLU A 188 -8.94 19.33 -17.07
N HIS A 189 -7.75 19.29 -16.46
CA HIS A 189 -6.78 20.38 -16.58
C HIS A 189 -6.14 20.47 -17.97
N LEU A 190 -5.89 19.35 -18.64
CA LEU A 190 -5.43 19.35 -20.03
C LEU A 190 -6.45 20.03 -20.96
N VAL A 191 -7.74 19.73 -20.78
CA VAL A 191 -8.82 20.35 -21.55
C VAL A 191 -8.92 21.85 -21.22
N LYS A 192 -8.79 22.26 -19.96
CA LYS A 192 -8.76 23.68 -19.58
C LYS A 192 -7.60 24.43 -20.24
N LEU A 193 -6.39 23.85 -20.21
CA LEU A 193 -5.20 24.43 -20.83
C LEU A 193 -5.31 24.54 -22.35
N LEU A 194 -5.98 23.58 -23.01
CA LEU A 194 -6.26 23.65 -24.44
C LEU A 194 -7.32 24.71 -24.77
N SER A 195 -8.33 24.86 -23.91
CA SER A 195 -9.47 25.75 -24.13
C SER A 195 -9.14 27.22 -23.88
N ASP A 196 -8.29 27.50 -22.90
CA ASP A 196 -7.85 28.86 -22.54
C ASP A 196 -6.34 28.89 -22.26
N PRO A 197 -5.51 28.98 -23.33
CA PRO A 197 -4.06 28.99 -23.19
C PRO A 197 -3.49 30.20 -22.44
N ASP A 198 -4.26 31.28 -22.31
CA ASP A 198 -3.86 32.53 -21.66
C ASP A 198 -4.53 32.71 -20.27
N ALA A 199 -5.22 31.68 -19.78
CA ALA A 199 -5.88 31.69 -18.49
C ALA A 199 -4.92 32.11 -17.36
N PRO A 200 -5.32 33.00 -16.44
CA PRO A 200 -4.50 33.35 -15.26
C PRO A 200 -4.10 32.13 -14.41
N SER A 201 -4.95 31.10 -14.40
CA SER A 201 -4.75 29.85 -13.64
C SER A 201 -3.87 28.81 -14.35
N ARG A 202 -3.40 29.07 -15.58
CA ARG A 202 -2.64 28.11 -16.40
C ARG A 202 -1.46 27.48 -15.66
N ASN A 203 -0.65 28.30 -14.99
CA ASN A 203 0.54 27.79 -14.29
C ASN A 203 0.16 26.87 -13.13
N ARG A 204 -0.92 27.19 -12.42
CA ARG A 204 -1.43 26.35 -11.33
C ARG A 204 -1.92 25.00 -11.86
N TRP A 205 -2.70 24.97 -12.94
CA TRP A 205 -3.19 23.72 -13.53
C TRP A 205 -2.04 22.81 -13.99
N ARG A 206 -0.95 23.37 -14.53
CA ARG A 206 0.25 22.60 -14.88
C ARG A 206 0.88 21.93 -13.66
N ILE A 207 1.06 22.67 -12.56
CA ILE A 207 1.58 22.14 -11.29
C ILE A 207 0.67 21.03 -10.75
N GLU A 208 -0.65 21.23 -10.82
CA GLU A 208 -1.64 20.24 -10.38
C GLU A 208 -1.57 18.97 -11.24
N ILE A 209 -1.43 19.08 -12.57
CA ILE A 209 -1.21 17.92 -13.46
C ILE A 209 0.05 17.15 -13.05
N ASP A 210 1.19 17.83 -12.89
CA ASP A 210 2.45 17.18 -12.49
C ASP A 210 2.29 16.43 -11.17
N ALA A 211 1.62 17.05 -10.18
CA ALA A 211 1.35 16.42 -8.89
C ALA A 211 0.39 15.22 -9.00
N PHE A 212 -0.59 15.24 -9.90
CA PHE A 212 -1.49 14.11 -10.13
C PHE A 212 -0.78 12.97 -10.87
N LEU A 213 0.02 13.26 -11.91
CA LEU A 213 0.79 12.26 -12.63
C LEU A 213 1.80 11.54 -11.73
N LEU A 214 2.49 12.27 -10.84
CA LEU A 214 3.39 11.67 -9.86
C LEU A 214 2.66 10.68 -8.94
N ARG A 215 1.48 11.07 -8.43
CA ARG A 215 0.66 10.18 -7.58
C ARG A 215 0.13 8.98 -8.36
N ILE A 216 -0.31 9.18 -9.60
CA ILE A 216 -0.72 8.09 -10.49
C ILE A 216 0.45 7.11 -10.69
N ALA A 217 1.65 7.59 -10.98
CA ALA A 217 2.82 6.72 -11.19
C ALA A 217 3.17 5.87 -9.94
N HIS A 218 2.95 6.40 -8.73
CA HIS A 218 3.16 5.65 -7.48
C HIS A 218 2.03 4.68 -7.15
N GLU A 219 0.77 5.09 -7.36
CA GLU A 219 -0.40 4.34 -6.89
C GLU A 219 -0.91 3.31 -7.91
N ALA A 220 -0.71 3.57 -9.21
CA ALA A 220 -1.24 2.74 -10.28
C ALA A 220 -0.52 1.38 -10.34
N LYS A 221 -1.31 0.30 -10.39
CA LYS A 221 -0.80 -1.09 -10.39
C LYS A 221 -1.04 -1.77 -11.73
N PRO A 222 -0.19 -2.73 -12.15
CA PRO A 222 -0.36 -3.41 -13.44
C PRO A 222 -1.77 -3.99 -13.67
N SER A 223 -2.37 -4.60 -12.64
CA SER A 223 -3.71 -5.19 -12.72
C SER A 223 -4.84 -4.17 -12.92
N MET A 224 -4.63 -2.90 -12.57
CA MET A 224 -5.63 -1.84 -12.79
C MET A 224 -5.83 -1.54 -14.28
N ARG A 225 -4.85 -1.82 -15.14
CA ARG A 225 -4.91 -1.55 -16.59
C ARG A 225 -6.17 -2.12 -17.25
N ARG A 226 -6.59 -3.32 -16.85
CA ARG A 226 -7.78 -4.00 -17.39
C ARG A 226 -9.09 -3.61 -16.68
N LEU A 227 -8.99 -2.91 -15.55
CA LEU A 227 -10.13 -2.51 -14.72
C LEU A 227 -10.56 -1.07 -14.97
N ILE A 228 -9.63 -0.22 -15.40
CA ILE A 228 -9.89 1.20 -15.63
C ILE A 228 -10.47 1.41 -17.03
N ASP A 229 -11.68 1.97 -17.08
CA ASP A 229 -12.28 2.52 -18.29
C ASP A 229 -11.77 3.96 -18.51
N LEU A 230 -10.71 4.09 -19.31
CA LEU A 230 -10.11 5.38 -19.66
C LEU A 230 -11.06 6.26 -20.48
N ASP A 231 -11.93 5.69 -21.31
CA ASP A 231 -12.91 6.46 -22.10
C ASP A 231 -13.96 7.10 -21.19
N ALA A 232 -14.41 6.39 -20.15
CA ALA A 232 -15.28 6.95 -19.14
C ALA A 232 -14.61 8.03 -18.29
N ALA A 233 -13.36 7.82 -17.86
CA ALA A 233 -12.58 8.82 -17.13
C ALA A 233 -12.34 10.09 -17.97
N TRP A 234 -12.00 9.93 -19.25
CA TRP A 234 -11.84 11.03 -20.20
C TRP A 234 -13.12 11.86 -20.33
N ARG A 235 -14.27 11.21 -20.58
CA ARG A 235 -15.56 11.92 -20.70
C ARG A 235 -15.92 12.69 -19.43
N ARG A 236 -15.64 12.14 -18.25
CA ARG A 236 -15.86 12.84 -16.97
C ARG A 236 -14.94 14.06 -16.84
N GLY A 237 -13.64 13.92 -17.12
CA GLY A 237 -12.70 15.06 -17.09
C GLY A 237 -13.07 16.17 -18.08
N VAL A 238 -13.52 15.83 -19.29
CA VAL A 238 -14.02 16.80 -20.28
C VAL A 238 -15.29 17.51 -19.76
N ALA A 239 -16.22 16.77 -19.15
CA ALA A 239 -17.43 17.35 -18.58
C ALA A 239 -17.13 18.30 -17.41
N ASP A 240 -16.25 17.89 -16.50
CA ASP A 240 -15.79 18.71 -15.36
C ASP A 240 -15.09 19.99 -15.86
N ALA A 241 -14.28 19.88 -16.92
CA ALA A 241 -13.61 21.03 -17.52
C ALA A 241 -14.63 22.00 -18.15
N ALA A 242 -15.60 21.49 -18.90
CA ALA A 242 -16.64 22.29 -19.50
C ALA A 242 -17.48 23.03 -18.45
N ALA A 243 -17.83 22.36 -17.34
CA ALA A 243 -18.53 22.97 -16.22
C ALA A 243 -17.70 24.11 -15.59
N GLY A 244 -16.43 23.86 -15.29
CA GLY A 244 -15.56 24.87 -14.67
C GLY A 244 -15.22 26.06 -15.58
N LEU A 245 -15.14 25.85 -16.89
CA LEU A 245 -14.88 26.93 -17.87
C LEU A 245 -16.11 27.79 -18.16
N ALA A 246 -17.31 27.21 -18.04
CA ALA A 246 -18.56 27.93 -18.30
C ALA A 246 -18.73 29.15 -17.37
N GLU A 247 -18.19 29.09 -16.15
CA GLU A 247 -18.16 30.21 -15.19
C GLU A 247 -17.44 31.45 -15.76
N TYR A 248 -16.51 31.25 -16.69
CA TYR A 248 -15.70 32.29 -17.33
C TYR A 248 -16.11 32.55 -18.78
N ALA A 249 -17.27 32.03 -19.20
CA ALA A 249 -17.76 32.07 -20.58
C ALA A 249 -16.82 31.47 -21.64
N VAL A 250 -15.89 30.59 -21.21
CA VAL A 250 -15.00 29.82 -22.08
C VAL A 250 -15.67 28.50 -22.44
N ARG A 251 -15.51 28.05 -23.69
CA ARG A 251 -16.05 26.77 -24.17
C ARG A 251 -14.93 25.81 -24.51
N VAL A 252 -15.15 24.53 -24.23
CA VAL A 252 -14.25 23.46 -24.70
C VAL A 252 -14.30 23.33 -26.23
N PRO A 253 -13.18 22.95 -26.88
CA PRO A 253 -13.15 22.70 -28.33
C PRO A 253 -14.15 21.62 -28.75
N ARG A 254 -14.80 21.82 -29.92
CA ARG A 254 -15.83 20.90 -30.43
C ARG A 254 -15.25 19.62 -31.03
N ASP A 255 -13.98 19.66 -31.42
CA ASP A 255 -13.22 18.62 -32.11
C ASP A 255 -12.44 17.71 -31.14
N LEU A 256 -12.66 17.84 -29.82
CA LEU A 256 -12.11 16.93 -28.83
C LEU A 256 -12.50 15.48 -29.14
N PRO A 257 -11.57 14.52 -28.96
CA PRO A 257 -11.85 13.13 -29.24
C PRO A 257 -12.91 12.58 -28.28
N GLN A 258 -13.82 11.74 -28.80
CA GLN A 258 -14.86 11.07 -28.00
C GLN A 258 -14.30 9.95 -27.11
N LYS A 259 -13.16 9.39 -27.50
CA LYS A 259 -12.41 8.39 -26.74
C LYS A 259 -11.17 9.01 -26.14
N CYS A 260 -10.67 8.42 -25.05
CA CYS A 260 -9.45 8.87 -24.42
C CYS A 260 -8.29 8.79 -25.42
N PRO A 261 -7.56 9.88 -25.68
CA PRO A 261 -6.42 9.86 -26.59
C PRO A 261 -5.14 9.34 -25.93
N PHE A 262 -5.19 9.03 -24.63
CA PHE A 262 -4.07 8.56 -23.83
C PHE A 262 -4.22 7.08 -23.49
N THR A 263 -3.10 6.37 -23.49
CA THR A 263 -3.00 5.01 -22.96
C THR A 263 -2.82 5.05 -21.44
N TYR A 264 -2.94 3.88 -20.82
CA TYR A 264 -2.60 3.73 -19.40
C TYR A 264 -1.13 4.10 -19.15
N GLU A 265 -0.23 3.64 -20.01
CA GLU A 265 1.21 3.88 -19.91
C GLU A 265 1.60 5.35 -20.05
N ASP A 266 0.87 6.13 -20.87
CA ASP A 266 1.10 7.57 -20.98
C ASP A 266 0.94 8.28 -19.63
N LEU A 267 0.03 7.79 -18.79
CA LEU A 267 -0.35 8.41 -17.52
C LEU A 267 0.43 7.83 -16.33
N THR A 268 0.78 6.54 -16.38
CA THR A 268 1.47 5.86 -15.28
C THR A 268 2.98 5.82 -15.44
N GLY A 269 3.50 6.02 -16.65
CA GLY A 269 4.93 5.91 -16.93
C GLY A 269 5.78 7.03 -16.30
N GLY A 270 5.17 8.11 -15.79
CA GLY A 270 5.86 9.20 -15.10
C GLY A 270 6.87 9.99 -15.96
N THR A 271 6.93 9.71 -17.27
CA THR A 271 7.98 10.21 -18.18
C THR A 271 7.46 11.23 -19.19
N LEU A 272 6.15 11.29 -19.44
CA LEU A 272 5.58 12.27 -20.36
C LEU A 272 5.35 13.60 -19.62
N PRO A 273 6.04 14.69 -20.00
CA PRO A 273 5.75 16.01 -19.45
C PRO A 273 4.40 16.51 -19.93
N VAL A 274 3.79 17.43 -19.18
CA VAL A 274 2.49 18.06 -19.53
C VAL A 274 2.48 18.60 -20.96
N THR A 275 3.60 19.14 -21.45
CA THR A 275 3.71 19.64 -22.83
C THR A 275 3.49 18.54 -23.87
N ALA A 276 4.06 17.36 -23.67
CA ALA A 276 3.88 16.23 -24.58
C ALA A 276 2.43 15.70 -24.55
N LEU A 277 1.79 15.71 -23.38
CA LEU A 277 0.38 15.34 -23.25
C LEU A 277 -0.53 16.34 -24.00
N LEU A 278 -0.25 17.64 -23.90
CA LEU A 278 -0.98 18.68 -24.63
C LEU A 278 -0.75 18.58 -26.14
N GLU A 279 0.48 18.35 -26.60
CA GLU A 279 0.81 18.13 -28.01
C GLU A 279 0.06 16.93 -28.57
N LYS A 280 0.04 15.81 -27.83
CA LYS A 280 -0.70 14.60 -28.19
C LYS A 280 -2.20 14.88 -28.30
N LEU A 281 -2.76 15.63 -27.33
CA LEU A 281 -4.17 16.02 -27.37
C LEU A 281 -4.48 16.91 -28.57
N ALA A 282 -3.69 17.95 -28.81
CA ALA A 282 -3.87 18.88 -29.93
C ALA A 282 -3.76 18.18 -31.30
N ALA A 283 -2.87 17.19 -31.43
CA ALA A 283 -2.73 16.41 -32.66
C ALA A 283 -4.01 15.64 -33.03
N THR A 284 -4.85 15.26 -32.06
CA THR A 284 -6.10 14.54 -32.33
C THR A 284 -7.15 15.41 -33.03
N GLY A 285 -7.21 16.71 -32.74
CA GLY A 285 -8.11 17.65 -33.41
C GLY A 285 -7.74 17.87 -34.89
N ASN A 286 -6.45 18.03 -35.18
CA ASN A 286 -5.93 18.20 -36.55
C ASN A 286 -6.20 16.99 -37.45
N MET A 287 -6.18 15.78 -36.87
CA MET A 287 -6.45 14.54 -37.58
C MET A 287 -7.93 14.39 -37.94
N ASN A 288 -8.84 14.86 -37.08
CA ASN A 288 -10.28 14.90 -37.35
C ASN A 288 -10.66 15.95 -38.40
N ALA A 289 -9.99 17.11 -38.42
CA ALA A 289 -10.20 18.16 -39.43
C ALA A 289 -9.78 17.72 -40.85
N SER A 290 -8.82 16.79 -40.97
CA SER A 290 -8.32 16.27 -42.24
C SER A 290 -9.17 15.12 -42.81
N GLN A 291 -10.17 14.63 -42.06
CA GLN A 291 -11.03 13.50 -42.42
C GLN A 291 -12.50 13.89 -42.64
N GLN A 292 -12.84 15.18 -42.60
CA GLN A 292 -14.15 15.68 -42.99
C GLN A 292 -14.16 16.05 -44.49
N PRO A 293 -15.00 15.40 -45.33
CA PRO A 293 -15.18 15.78 -46.73
C PRO A 293 -15.89 17.13 -46.91
#